data_AF-X1GUL4-F1
#
_entry.id   AF-X1GUL4-F1
#
_cell.length_a   1.000
_cell.length_b   1.000
_cell.length_c   1.000
_cell.angle_alpha   90.00
_cell.angle_beta   90.00
_cell.angle_gamma   90.00
#
_symmetry.space_group_name_H-M   'P 1'
#
loop_
_entity.id
_entity.type
_entity.pdbx_description
1 polymer ?
#
loop_
_entity_poly.entity_id
_entity_poly.type
_entity_poly.pdbx_seq_one_letter_code
_entity_poly.pdbx_strand_id
1 'polypeptide(L)'
;MGHRDFTINALAWKGKEGVLDYFSGLMDIQHKLIRGVEDPVERIKEDPLRMLRAVRLACELDFKIEKNTLAAIHKNSGLIQNISPERIRNELIKILISNFPKRGLILLQQLGVWPHILPECLDRKAFEHILNIVDNLPSDLILRLSALLYPGYFSSTSRR
;
A
#
# COMPACT_ATOMS: atom_id res chain seq x y z
N MET A 1 -0.46 -7.28 -22.33
CA MET A 1 -0.88 -6.23 -21.36
C MET A 1 -1.41 -6.81 -20.03
N GLY A 2 -1.82 -8.09 -19.97
CA GLY A 2 -2.39 -8.75 -18.77
C GLY A 2 -1.46 -8.99 -17.56
N HIS A 3 -0.23 -8.48 -17.54
CA HIS A 3 0.64 -8.52 -16.34
C HIS A 3 0.68 -7.19 -15.57
N ARG A 4 -0.04 -6.17 -16.03
CA ARG A 4 -0.17 -4.90 -15.30
C ARG A 4 -1.11 -5.09 -14.12
N ASP A 5 -0.95 -4.25 -13.11
CA ASP A 5 -1.67 -4.43 -11.85
C ASP A 5 -2.91 -3.53 -11.76
N PHE A 6 -2.78 -2.29 -12.21
CA PHE A 6 -3.79 -1.24 -12.07
C PHE A 6 -4.09 -0.58 -13.41
N THR A 7 -5.34 -0.15 -13.61
CA THR A 7 -5.83 0.47 -14.85
C THR A 7 -4.98 1.67 -15.27
N ILE A 8 -4.63 2.54 -14.32
CA ILE A 8 -3.78 3.72 -14.53
C ILE A 8 -2.37 3.36 -15.03
N ASN A 9 -1.90 2.16 -14.69
CA ASN A 9 -0.61 1.65 -15.15
C ASN A 9 -0.76 0.84 -16.44
N ALA A 10 -1.97 0.53 -16.90
CA ALA A 10 -2.20 -0.28 -18.09
C ALA A 10 -2.33 0.54 -19.39
N LEU A 11 -2.08 1.85 -19.32
CA LEU A 11 -2.02 2.74 -20.48
C LEU A 11 -0.77 2.47 -21.32
N ALA A 12 -0.91 2.54 -22.64
CA ALA A 12 0.20 2.42 -23.59
C ALA A 12 0.18 3.57 -24.59
N TRP A 13 1.34 3.93 -25.13
CA TRP A 13 1.45 4.93 -26.21
C TRP A 13 1.70 4.24 -27.54
N LYS A 14 0.91 4.56 -28.56
CA LYS A 14 1.04 4.01 -29.92
C LYS A 14 1.24 5.13 -30.95
N GLY A 15 2.47 5.64 -31.02
CA GLY A 15 2.91 6.55 -32.09
C GLY A 15 1.93 7.69 -32.36
N LYS A 16 1.42 7.77 -33.60
CA LYS A 16 0.43 8.78 -34.03
C LYS A 16 -1.01 8.51 -33.55
N GLU A 17 -1.31 7.28 -33.14
CA GLU A 17 -2.64 6.89 -32.63
C GLU A 17 -2.86 7.38 -31.19
N GLY A 18 -1.80 7.80 -30.49
CA GLY A 18 -1.87 8.37 -29.15
C GLY A 18 -1.96 7.32 -28.04
N VAL A 19 -2.72 7.61 -27.00
CA VAL A 19 -2.87 6.73 -25.82
C VAL A 19 -3.85 5.60 -26.15
N LEU A 20 -3.41 4.37 -25.94
CA LEU A 20 -4.25 3.18 -25.90
C LEU A 20 -4.69 2.92 -24.46
N ASP A 21 -5.99 2.90 -24.24
CA ASP A 21 -6.61 2.63 -22.95
C ASP A 21 -7.63 1.49 -23.07
N TYR A 22 -7.22 0.29 -22.66
CA TYR A 22 -8.06 -0.91 -22.71
C TYR A 22 -8.85 -1.14 -21.42
N PHE A 23 -8.55 -0.41 -20.33
CA PHE A 23 -9.07 -0.68 -18.99
C PHE A 23 -9.67 0.55 -18.32
N SER A 24 -9.97 1.60 -19.10
CA SER A 24 -10.47 2.89 -18.59
C SER A 24 -9.53 3.58 -17.59
N GLY A 25 -8.21 3.41 -17.76
CA GLY A 25 -7.19 4.02 -16.92
C GLY A 25 -7.20 5.55 -16.97
N LEU A 26 -7.54 6.17 -18.11
CA LEU A 26 -7.66 7.62 -18.21
C LEU A 26 -8.81 8.16 -17.34
N MET A 27 -9.94 7.45 -17.32
CA MET A 27 -11.09 7.80 -16.49
C MET A 27 -10.77 7.62 -15.00
N ASP A 28 -10.06 6.55 -14.63
CA ASP A 28 -9.62 6.35 -13.24
C ASP A 28 -8.59 7.40 -12.80
N ILE A 29 -7.70 7.88 -13.70
CA ILE A 29 -6.82 9.02 -13.42
C ILE A 29 -7.64 10.29 -13.14
N GLN A 30 -8.64 10.59 -13.98
CA GLN A 30 -9.52 11.75 -13.78
C GLN A 30 -10.27 11.68 -12.44
N HIS A 31 -10.72 10.48 -12.04
CA HIS A 31 -11.39 10.26 -10.76
C HIS A 31 -10.46 10.03 -9.57
N LYS A 32 -9.14 10.07 -9.78
CA LYS A 32 -8.12 9.78 -8.76
C LYS A 32 -8.32 8.42 -8.10
N LEU A 33 -8.49 7.36 -8.89
CA LEU A 33 -8.74 6.00 -8.44
C LEU A 33 -7.58 5.04 -8.74
N ILE A 34 -7.25 4.21 -7.76
CA ILE A 34 -6.42 3.02 -7.92
C ILE A 34 -7.36 1.82 -8.06
N ARG A 35 -7.58 1.37 -9.29
CA ARG A 35 -8.41 0.21 -9.63
C ARG A 35 -7.56 -0.90 -10.19
N GLY A 36 -7.74 -2.13 -9.71
CA GLY A 36 -7.12 -3.32 -10.29
C GLY A 36 -7.56 -3.53 -11.74
N VAL A 37 -6.68 -4.04 -12.60
CA VAL A 37 -7.12 -4.54 -13.91
C VAL A 37 -7.92 -5.83 -13.73
N GLU A 38 -8.94 -6.04 -14.55
CA GLU A 38 -9.76 -7.27 -14.53
C GLU A 38 -10.33 -7.58 -13.13
N ASP A 39 -10.37 -8.85 -12.71
CA ASP A 39 -10.83 -9.24 -11.38
C ASP A 39 -9.72 -9.04 -10.32
N PRO A 40 -9.86 -8.07 -9.39
CA PRO A 40 -8.83 -7.80 -8.39
C PRO A 40 -8.55 -9.00 -7.48
N VAL A 41 -9.49 -9.91 -7.27
CA VAL A 41 -9.28 -11.11 -6.44
C VAL A 41 -8.27 -12.04 -7.12
N GLU A 42 -8.48 -12.36 -8.39
CA GLU A 42 -7.59 -13.25 -9.15
C GLU A 42 -6.21 -12.64 -9.33
N ARG A 43 -6.13 -11.33 -9.57
CA ARG A 43 -4.85 -10.61 -9.63
C ARG A 43 -4.09 -10.66 -8.30
N ILE A 44 -4.78 -10.52 -7.16
CA ILE A 44 -4.13 -10.62 -5.84
C ILE A 44 -3.65 -12.04 -5.58
N LYS A 45 -4.41 -13.07 -5.97
CA LYS A 45 -3.97 -14.46 -5.84
C LYS A 45 -2.71 -14.77 -6.65
N GLU A 46 -2.59 -14.20 -7.86
CA GLU A 46 -1.41 -14.38 -8.71
C GLU A 46 -0.15 -13.70 -8.13
N ASP A 47 -0.27 -12.48 -7.59
CA ASP A 47 0.83 -11.79 -6.89
C ASP A 47 0.27 -10.96 -5.73
N PRO A 48 0.29 -11.51 -4.49
CA PRO A 48 -0.21 -10.81 -3.31
C PRO A 48 0.49 -9.47 -3.04
N LEU A 49 1.69 -9.22 -3.59
CA LEU A 49 2.38 -7.93 -3.46
C LEU A 49 1.57 -6.75 -4.03
N ARG A 50 0.61 -7.03 -4.93
CA ARG A 50 -0.32 -6.02 -5.47
C ARG A 50 -1.09 -5.28 -4.39
N MET A 51 -1.33 -5.89 -3.24
CA MET A 51 -1.95 -5.22 -2.08
C MET A 51 -1.12 -4.02 -1.59
N LEU A 52 0.19 -4.23 -1.37
CA LEU A 52 1.10 -3.17 -0.95
C LEU A 52 1.31 -2.14 -2.06
N ARG A 53 1.36 -2.58 -3.33
CA ARG A 53 1.48 -1.67 -4.48
C ARG A 53 0.26 -0.75 -4.61
N ALA A 54 -0.95 -1.23 -4.30
CA ALA A 54 -2.16 -0.41 -4.29
C ALA A 54 -2.07 0.71 -3.24
N VAL A 55 -1.66 0.35 -2.02
CA VAL A 55 -1.45 1.30 -0.92
C VAL A 55 -0.36 2.31 -1.28
N ARG A 56 0.77 1.84 -1.83
CA ARG A 56 1.86 2.71 -2.29
C ARG A 56 1.38 3.74 -3.30
N LEU A 57 0.70 3.31 -4.37
CA LEU A 57 0.21 4.23 -5.40
C LEU A 57 -0.82 5.22 -4.85
N ALA A 58 -1.69 4.78 -3.94
CA ALA A 58 -2.63 5.67 -3.26
C ALA A 58 -1.90 6.78 -2.47
N CYS A 59 -0.74 6.49 -1.90
CA CYS A 59 0.06 7.46 -1.14
C CYS A 59 1.02 8.28 -2.01
N GLU A 60 1.50 7.76 -3.13
CA GLU A 60 2.34 8.51 -4.05
C GLU A 60 1.53 9.54 -4.85
N LEU A 61 0.34 9.15 -5.31
CA LEU A 61 -0.49 9.93 -6.24
C LEU A 61 -1.61 10.72 -5.55
N ASP A 62 -1.83 10.52 -4.25
CA ASP A 62 -3.01 11.01 -3.51
C ASP A 62 -4.34 10.47 -4.06
N PHE A 63 -4.36 9.22 -4.53
CA PHE A 63 -5.53 8.59 -5.13
C PHE A 63 -6.25 7.70 -4.12
N LYS A 64 -7.55 7.49 -4.29
CA LYS A 64 -8.33 6.54 -3.48
C LYS A 64 -8.28 5.14 -4.11
N ILE A 65 -8.26 4.08 -3.30
CA ILE A 65 -8.40 2.72 -3.82
C ILE A 65 -9.88 2.49 -4.16
N GLU A 66 -10.15 1.95 -5.34
CA GLU A 66 -11.51 1.63 -5.79
C GLU A 66 -12.15 0.56 -4.89
N LYS A 67 -13.47 0.63 -4.69
CA LYS A 67 -14.20 -0.13 -3.67
C LYS A 67 -14.02 -1.65 -3.80
N ASN A 68 -14.13 -2.21 -5.00
CA ASN A 68 -13.98 -3.64 -5.23
C ASN A 68 -12.52 -4.08 -5.03
N THR A 69 -11.57 -3.26 -5.48
CA THR A 69 -10.13 -3.47 -5.25
C THR A 69 -9.82 -3.46 -3.75
N LEU A 70 -10.38 -2.51 -3.00
CA LEU A 70 -10.24 -2.39 -1.55
C LEU A 70 -10.82 -3.62 -0.83
N ALA A 71 -12.02 -4.05 -1.19
CA ALA A 71 -12.66 -5.23 -0.62
C ALA A 71 -11.90 -6.52 -0.93
N ALA A 72 -11.33 -6.64 -2.14
CA ALA A 72 -10.51 -7.78 -2.53
C ALA A 72 -9.21 -7.84 -1.70
N ILE A 73 -8.55 -6.71 -1.48
CA ILE A 73 -7.36 -6.64 -0.62
C ILE A 73 -7.71 -7.06 0.81
N HIS A 74 -8.77 -6.50 1.40
CA HIS A 74 -9.17 -6.84 2.77
C HIS A 74 -9.44 -8.34 2.94
N LYS A 75 -10.18 -8.96 2.02
CA LYS A 75 -10.53 -10.39 2.08
C LYS A 75 -9.35 -11.34 1.89
N ASN A 76 -8.30 -10.89 1.20
CA ASN A 76 -7.14 -11.71 0.83
C ASN A 76 -5.84 -11.25 1.50
N SER A 77 -5.93 -10.39 2.52
CA SER A 77 -4.79 -9.78 3.21
C SER A 77 -3.77 -10.80 3.72
N GLY A 78 -4.24 -11.94 4.21
CA GLY A 78 -3.40 -13.05 4.68
C GLY A 78 -2.46 -13.63 3.62
N LEU A 79 -2.79 -13.52 2.32
CA LEU A 79 -1.94 -14.02 1.24
C LEU A 79 -0.60 -13.28 1.14
N ILE A 80 -0.48 -12.10 1.77
CA ILE A 80 0.79 -11.35 1.78
C ILE A 80 1.93 -12.14 2.43
N GLN A 81 1.62 -13.10 3.31
CA GLN A 81 2.61 -13.98 3.95
C GLN A 81 3.35 -14.88 2.93
N ASN A 82 2.78 -15.08 1.73
CA ASN A 82 3.41 -15.85 0.66
C ASN A 82 4.48 -15.04 -0.11
N ILE A 83 4.64 -13.76 0.19
CA ILE A 83 5.60 -12.88 -0.45
C ILE A 83 6.89 -12.81 0.36
N SER A 84 8.03 -12.77 -0.33
CA SER A 84 9.32 -12.67 0.34
C SER A 84 9.42 -11.38 1.18
N PRO A 85 10.05 -11.42 2.37
CA PRO A 85 10.22 -10.25 3.23
C PRO A 85 10.90 -9.07 2.53
N GLU A 86 11.83 -9.33 1.60
CA GLU A 86 12.54 -8.28 0.85
C GLU A 86 11.58 -7.51 -0.07
N ARG A 87 10.65 -8.20 -0.73
CA ARG A 87 9.65 -7.57 -1.60
C ARG A 87 8.66 -6.75 -0.78
N ILE A 88 8.21 -7.27 0.37
CA ILE A 88 7.38 -6.54 1.33
C ILE A 88 8.09 -5.27 1.81
N ARG A 89 9.34 -5.42 2.28
CA ARG A 89 10.18 -4.31 2.75
C ARG A 89 10.31 -3.23 1.69
N ASN A 90 10.59 -3.60 0.45
CA ASN A 90 10.77 -2.64 -0.64
C ASN A 90 9.51 -1.80 -0.91
N GLU A 91 8.31 -2.38 -0.81
CA GLU A 91 7.07 -1.60 -0.96
C GLU A 91 6.76 -0.77 0.30
N LEU A 92 6.99 -1.32 1.50
CA LEU A 92 6.81 -0.59 2.76
C LEU A 92 7.72 0.66 2.83
N ILE A 93 8.98 0.54 2.43
CA ILE A 93 9.93 1.66 2.36
C ILE A 93 9.37 2.77 1.46
N LYS A 94 8.85 2.42 0.28
CA LYS A 94 8.26 3.41 -0.64
C LYS A 94 7.01 4.07 -0.08
N ILE A 95 6.17 3.32 0.66
CA ILE A 95 5.02 3.90 1.38
C ILE A 95 5.53 4.91 2.43
N LEU A 96 6.55 4.54 3.19
CA LEU A 96 7.11 5.40 4.24
C LEU A 96 7.74 6.67 3.70
N ILE A 97 8.40 6.67 2.55
CA ILE A 97 8.99 7.88 1.94
C ILE A 97 8.04 8.62 0.99
N SER A 98 6.79 8.17 0.89
CA SER A 98 5.78 8.86 0.07
C SER A 98 5.36 10.20 0.66
N ASN A 99 4.54 10.94 -0.10
CA ASN A 99 3.97 12.21 0.33
C ASN A 99 2.96 12.05 1.48
N PHE A 100 2.33 10.88 1.61
CA PHE A 100 1.27 10.62 2.58
C PHE A 100 1.51 9.31 3.36
N PRO A 101 2.61 9.21 4.14
CA PRO A 101 3.01 7.96 4.79
C PRO A 101 2.01 7.54 5.88
N LYS A 102 1.48 8.50 6.66
CA LYS A 102 0.44 8.25 7.67
C LYS A 102 -0.80 7.60 7.07
N ARG A 103 -1.23 8.09 5.91
CA ARG A 103 -2.35 7.53 5.15
C ARG A 103 -2.07 6.08 4.76
N GLY A 104 -0.85 5.78 4.30
CA GLY A 104 -0.45 4.43 3.92
C GLY A 104 -0.49 3.46 5.10
N LEU A 105 0.06 3.84 6.25
CA LEU A 105 0.05 3.03 7.46
C LEU A 105 -1.39 2.77 7.97
N ILE A 106 -2.26 3.78 7.92
CA ILE A 106 -3.68 3.62 8.25
C ILE A 106 -4.36 2.63 7.29
N LEU A 107 -4.10 2.73 5.98
CA LEU A 107 -4.66 1.80 5.00
C LEU A 107 -4.19 0.37 5.25
N LEU A 108 -2.91 0.14 5.54
CA LEU A 108 -2.38 -1.19 5.87
C LEU A 108 -3.09 -1.80 7.08
N GLN A 109 -3.36 -1.00 8.11
CA GLN A 109 -4.12 -1.42 9.28
C GLN A 109 -5.59 -1.73 8.93
N GLN A 110 -6.27 -0.83 8.22
CA GLN A 110 -7.68 -0.98 7.85
C GLN A 110 -7.92 -2.17 6.91
N LEU A 111 -6.95 -2.47 6.05
CA LEU A 111 -7.00 -3.58 5.11
C LEU A 111 -6.61 -4.92 5.75
N GLY A 112 -6.21 -4.93 7.02
CA GLY A 112 -5.73 -6.14 7.71
C GLY A 112 -4.40 -6.67 7.18
N VAL A 113 -3.65 -5.88 6.40
CA VAL A 113 -2.34 -6.26 5.87
C VAL A 113 -1.25 -6.08 6.93
N TRP A 114 -1.37 -5.03 7.75
CA TRP A 114 -0.40 -4.69 8.79
C TRP A 114 0.00 -5.87 9.70
N PRO A 115 -0.94 -6.63 10.30
CA PRO A 115 -0.62 -7.71 11.22
C PRO A 115 0.20 -8.85 10.60
N HIS A 116 0.26 -8.91 9.26
CA HIS A 116 1.00 -9.93 8.52
C HIS A 116 2.41 -9.50 8.11
N ILE A 117 2.72 -8.20 8.14
CA ILE A 117 4.02 -7.66 7.69
C ILE A 117 4.86 -7.09 8.84
N LEU A 118 4.20 -6.60 9.90
CA LEU A 118 4.79 -6.08 11.13
C LEU A 118 3.90 -6.56 12.30
N PRO A 119 4.06 -7.82 12.73
CA PRO A 119 3.19 -8.46 13.71
C PRO A 119 3.37 -7.91 15.13
N GLU A 120 4.42 -7.12 15.39
CA GLU A 120 4.63 -6.51 16.68
C GLU A 120 3.43 -5.63 17.05
N CYS A 121 2.73 -6.04 18.10
CA CYS A 121 1.45 -5.46 18.50
C CYS A 121 1.69 -4.10 19.17
N LEU A 122 1.50 -3.04 18.39
CA LEU A 122 1.39 -1.69 18.91
C LEU A 122 -0.01 -1.51 19.50
N ASP A 123 -0.09 -1.05 20.75
CA ASP A 123 -1.37 -0.58 21.24
C ASP A 123 -1.85 0.63 20.41
N ARG A 124 -3.15 0.90 20.46
CA ARG A 124 -3.75 1.97 19.65
C ARG A 124 -3.09 3.33 19.84
N LYS A 125 -2.69 3.68 21.07
CA LYS A 125 -2.08 4.98 21.38
C LYS A 125 -0.67 5.06 20.81
N ALA A 126 0.11 3.99 20.95
CA ALA A 126 1.44 3.88 20.36
C ALA A 126 1.36 4.00 18.83
N PHE A 127 0.40 3.31 18.20
CA PHE A 127 0.19 3.40 16.76
C PHE A 127 -0.17 4.82 16.32
N GLU A 128 -1.16 5.46 16.97
CA GLU A 128 -1.55 6.85 16.67
C GLU A 128 -0.38 7.83 16.84
N HIS A 129 0.47 7.62 17.84
CA HIS A 129 1.66 8.44 18.06
C HIS A 129 2.73 8.24 16.97
N ILE A 130 3.03 6.99 16.59
CA ILE A 130 3.94 6.67 15.47
C ILE A 130 3.45 7.32 14.18
N LEU A 131 2.15 7.20 13.89
CA LEU A 131 1.53 7.82 12.71
C LEU A 131 1.81 9.32 12.66
N ASN A 132 1.65 10.02 13.79
CA ASN A 132 1.90 11.46 13.85
C ASN A 132 3.38 11.80 13.72
N ILE A 133 4.30 11.04 14.31
CA ILE A 133 5.74 11.27 14.15
C ILE A 133 6.15 11.11 12.68
N VAL A 134 5.77 9.98 12.06
CA VAL A 134 6.15 9.68 10.67
C VAL A 134 5.65 10.75 9.69
N ASP A 135 4.46 11.30 9.92
CA ASP A 135 3.85 12.35 9.10
C ASP A 135 4.59 13.70 9.19
N ASN A 136 5.15 14.01 10.36
CA ASN A 136 5.84 15.29 10.61
C ASN A 136 7.35 15.23 10.33
N LEU A 137 7.91 14.04 10.11
CA LEU A 137 9.30 13.88 9.72
C LEU A 137 9.48 14.17 8.22
N PRO A 138 10.64 14.72 7.82
CA PRO A 138 10.97 14.86 6.41
C PRO A 138 10.93 13.51 5.71
N SER A 139 10.86 13.51 4.37
CA SER A 139 10.93 12.28 3.58
C SER A 139 12.37 11.73 3.55
N ASP A 140 12.80 11.27 4.73
CA ASP A 140 14.06 10.60 4.98
C ASP A 140 13.76 9.20 5.50
N LEU A 141 14.36 8.21 4.85
CA LEU A 141 14.10 6.81 5.15
C LEU A 141 14.54 6.44 6.57
N ILE A 142 15.72 6.90 6.98
CA ILE A 142 16.30 6.53 8.28
C ILE A 142 15.43 7.10 9.38
N LEU A 143 15.07 8.38 9.31
CA LEU A 143 14.24 9.03 10.33
C LEU A 143 12.87 8.36 10.45
N ARG A 144 12.19 8.10 9.34
CA ARG A 144 10.85 7.47 9.35
C ARG A 144 10.89 6.02 9.80
N LEU A 145 11.93 5.25 9.44
CA LEU A 145 12.13 3.89 9.96
C LEU A 145 12.46 3.89 11.45
N SER A 146 13.30 4.82 11.93
CA SER A 146 13.61 4.95 13.35
C SER A 146 12.36 5.25 14.17
N ALA A 147 11.46 6.10 13.66
CA ALA A 147 10.17 6.35 14.31
C ALA A 147 9.28 5.10 14.35
N LEU A 148 9.22 4.34 13.25
CA LEU A 148 8.42 3.12 13.15
C LEU A 148 8.92 2.01 14.07
N LEU A 149 10.24 1.84 14.16
CA LEU A 149 10.91 0.74 14.87
C LEU A 149 11.37 1.13 16.28
N TYR A 150 10.98 2.31 16.78
CA TYR A 150 11.44 2.79 18.08
C TYR A 150 11.03 1.82 19.20
N PRO A 151 11.99 1.22 19.94
CA PRO A 151 11.72 0.15 20.92
C PRO A 151 10.77 0.54 22.06
N GLY A 152 10.64 1.83 22.35
CA GLY A 152 9.72 2.34 23.37
C GLY A 152 8.25 2.05 23.10
N TYR A 153 7.88 1.69 21.86
CA TYR A 153 6.51 1.32 21.51
C TYR A 153 6.23 -0.19 21.57
N PHE A 154 7.27 -1.02 21.56
CA PHE A 154 7.15 -2.48 21.49
C PHE A 154 7.36 -3.18 22.84
N SER A 155 7.67 -2.41 23.90
CA SER A 155 8.07 -2.93 25.21
C SER A 155 6.95 -2.95 26.27
N SER A 156 5.72 -2.52 25.95
CA SER A 156 4.60 -2.53 26.90
C SER A 156 3.87 -3.88 27.02
N THR A 157 4.22 -4.88 26.22
CA THR A 157 3.50 -6.18 26.14
C THR A 157 4.24 -7.39 26.71
N SER A 158 5.46 -7.24 27.24
CA SER A 158 6.20 -8.33 27.92
C SER A 158 6.07 -8.30 29.46
N ARG A 159 4.83 -8.17 29.94
CA ARG A 159 4.46 -8.50 31.33
C ARG A 159 3.10 -9.18 31.35
N ARG A 160 3.04 -10.44 30.94
CA ARG A 160 2.06 -11.45 31.35
C ARG A 160 2.64 -12.83 31.11
#